data_AF-A0AA41SBK7-F1
#
_entry.id   AF-A0AA41SBK7-F1
#
_cell.length_a   1.000
_cell.length_b   1.000
_cell.length_c   1.000
_cell.angle_alpha   90.00
_cell.angle_beta   90.00
_cell.angle_gamma   90.00
#
_symmetry.space_group_name_H-M   'P 1'
#
loop_
_entity.id
_entity.type
_entity.pdbx_description
1 polymer ?
#
loop_
_entity_poly.entity_id
_entity_poly.type
_entity_poly.pdbx_seq_one_letter_code
_entity_poly.pdbx_strand_id
1 'polypeptide(L)'
;MSVSANVNLLPKHTNSSTSLAQFCKDTLITIWHYHGGSQVGKVVDNEYRVNGVDGLRVIDGSTFLISPGTNPQATVMMLGRYMGVKILRARLGRAGAGV
;
A
#
# COMPACT_ATOMS: atom_id res chain seq x y z
N MET A 1 28.75 -0.52 4.64
CA MET A 1 27.43 -1.13 4.76
C MET A 1 26.82 -1.20 3.37
N SER A 2 26.80 -2.38 2.73
CA SER A 2 26.07 -2.56 1.47
C SER A 2 24.63 -2.87 1.82
N VAL A 3 23.72 -1.95 1.52
CA VAL A 3 22.29 -2.27 1.55
C VAL A 3 22.06 -3.22 0.38
N SER A 4 21.60 -4.45 0.63
CA SER A 4 21.08 -5.32 -0.43
C SER A 4 19.88 -4.61 -1.05
N ALA A 5 20.11 -3.90 -2.16
CA ALA A 5 19.04 -3.32 -2.93
C ALA A 5 18.18 -4.46 -3.48
N ASN A 6 16.85 -4.26 -3.55
CA ASN A 6 15.94 -5.19 -4.21
C ASN A 6 16.24 -5.22 -5.71
N VAL A 7 17.25 -5.98 -6.09
CA VAL A 7 17.71 -6.16 -7.47
C VAL A 7 17.00 -7.37 -8.08
N ASN A 8 16.72 -7.28 -9.38
CA ASN A 8 16.26 -8.44 -10.14
C ASN A 8 17.36 -9.51 -10.17
N LEU A 9 17.08 -10.66 -9.57
CA LEU A 9 18.02 -11.79 -9.49
C LEU A 9 17.91 -12.74 -10.68
N LEU A 10 17.01 -12.47 -11.64
CA LEU A 10 16.90 -13.29 -12.84
C LEU A 10 18.17 -13.15 -13.71
N PRO A 11 18.65 -14.24 -14.33
CA PRO A 11 19.73 -14.19 -15.29
C PRO A 11 19.39 -13.23 -16.44
N LYS A 12 20.34 -12.36 -16.80
CA LYS A 12 20.18 -11.36 -17.87
C LYS A 12 20.74 -11.89 -19.19
N HIS A 13 20.03 -11.65 -20.28
CA HIS A 13 20.43 -12.10 -21.61
C HIS A 13 21.00 -10.92 -22.42
N THR A 14 22.32 -10.75 -22.44
CA THR A 14 22.97 -9.61 -23.11
C THR A 14 23.07 -9.74 -24.63
N ASN A 15 22.83 -10.94 -25.18
CA ASN A 15 23.19 -11.30 -26.55
C ASN A 15 21.99 -11.70 -27.44
N SER A 16 20.79 -11.13 -27.25
CA SER A 16 19.66 -11.48 -28.11
C SER A 16 18.91 -10.26 -28.63
N SER A 17 18.37 -10.37 -29.85
CA SER A 17 17.30 -9.51 -30.37
C SER A 17 16.06 -9.74 -29.51
N THR A 18 16.06 -9.17 -28.31
CA THR A 18 15.07 -9.44 -27.28
C THR A 18 13.74 -8.83 -27.68
N SER A 19 12.67 -9.63 -27.60
CA SER A 19 11.32 -9.08 -27.66
C SER A 19 11.11 -8.11 -26.49
N LEU A 20 10.20 -7.15 -26.64
CA LEU A 20 9.85 -6.21 -25.57
C LEU A 20 9.47 -6.94 -24.27
N ALA A 21 8.83 -8.11 -24.39
CA ALA A 21 8.49 -8.96 -23.25
C ALA A 21 9.72 -9.53 -22.52
N GLN A 22 10.76 -9.97 -23.24
CA GLN A 22 11.99 -10.45 -22.62
C GLN A 22 12.77 -9.30 -21.97
N PHE A 23 12.81 -8.13 -22.62
CA PHE A 23 13.39 -6.92 -22.04
C PHE A 23 12.73 -6.57 -20.70
N CYS A 24 11.40 -6.58 -20.62
CA CYS A 24 10.69 -6.34 -19.37
C CYS A 24 11.08 -7.33 -18.26
N LYS A 25 11.20 -8.64 -18.56
CA LYS A 25 11.60 -9.65 -17.57
C LYS A 25 13.01 -9.45 -17.05
N ASP A 26 13.95 -9.15 -17.94
CA ASP A 26 15.37 -9.01 -17.61
C ASP A 26 15.68 -7.71 -16.84
N THR A 27 14.84 -6.68 -17.02
CA THR A 27 15.06 -5.34 -16.46
C THR A 27 14.12 -4.96 -15.33
N LEU A 28 13.03 -5.72 -15.11
CA LEU A 28 12.04 -5.43 -14.07
C LEU A 28 12.71 -5.25 -12.71
N ILE A 29 12.46 -4.13 -12.06
CA ILE A 29 12.80 -3.88 -10.67
C ILE A 29 11.58 -3.32 -9.98
N THR A 30 11.56 -3.39 -8.65
CA THR A 30 10.53 -2.70 -7.89
C THR A 30 10.65 -1.19 -8.01
N ILE A 31 9.51 -0.52 -8.02
CA ILE A 31 9.40 0.93 -7.81
C ILE A 31 9.11 1.27 -6.34
N TRP A 32 9.25 0.29 -5.44
CA TRP A 32 9.06 0.39 -3.99
C TRP A 32 7.63 0.74 -3.52
N HIS A 33 6.63 0.62 -4.40
CA HIS A 33 5.21 0.88 -4.08
C HIS A 33 4.40 -0.39 -3.84
N TYR A 34 4.94 -1.33 -3.06
CA TYR A 34 4.21 -2.52 -2.65
C TYR A 34 2.99 -2.17 -1.80
N HIS A 35 1.90 -2.92 -1.97
CA HIS A 35 0.63 -2.71 -1.29
C HIS A 35 -0.18 -4.00 -1.27
N GLY A 36 -1.31 -4.01 -0.55
CA GLY A 36 -2.15 -5.20 -0.36
C GLY A 36 -1.73 -6.05 0.84
N GLY A 37 -2.50 -7.13 1.10
CA GLY A 37 -2.33 -8.02 2.25
C GLY A 37 -3.49 -7.95 3.24
N SER A 38 -4.01 -6.76 3.54
CA SER A 38 -5.15 -6.54 4.45
C SER A 38 -6.29 -5.77 3.76
N GLN A 39 -6.65 -6.22 2.56
CA GLN A 39 -7.60 -5.54 1.68
C GLN A 39 -8.98 -5.33 2.32
N VAL A 40 -9.57 -4.16 2.03
CA VAL A 40 -10.98 -3.85 2.34
C VAL A 40 -11.91 -4.87 1.66
N GLY A 41 -12.90 -5.37 2.39
CA GLY A 41 -13.83 -6.40 1.94
C GLY A 41 -13.29 -7.83 1.99
N LYS A 42 -12.01 -8.02 2.38
CA LYS A 42 -11.42 -9.36 2.63
C LYS A 42 -10.97 -9.53 4.08
N VAL A 43 -10.10 -8.63 4.54
CA VAL A 43 -9.51 -8.67 5.90
C VAL A 43 -10.12 -7.60 6.80
N VAL A 44 -10.40 -6.42 6.24
CA VAL A 44 -11.01 -5.31 6.96
C VAL A 44 -12.33 -4.86 6.34
N ASP A 45 -13.22 -4.26 7.14
CA ASP A 45 -14.47 -3.66 6.68
C ASP A 45 -14.25 -2.27 6.03
N ASN A 46 -15.34 -1.61 5.60
CA ASN A 46 -15.30 -0.28 4.98
C ASN A 46 -14.91 0.85 5.96
N GLU A 47 -14.89 0.56 7.27
CA GLU A 47 -14.35 1.43 8.30
C GLU A 47 -12.95 0.98 8.76
N TYR A 48 -12.30 0.09 8.02
CA TYR A 48 -10.95 -0.41 8.27
C TYR A 48 -10.84 -1.21 9.57
N ARG A 49 -11.94 -1.74 10.11
CA ARG A 49 -11.93 -2.66 11.26
C ARG A 49 -11.58 -4.06 10.80
N VAL A 50 -10.79 -4.77 11.58
CA VAL A 50 -10.44 -6.17 11.30
C VAL A 50 -11.67 -7.05 11.52
N ASN A 51 -12.01 -7.87 10.52
CA ASN A 51 -13.19 -8.73 10.57
C ASN A 51 -13.13 -9.69 11.76
N GLY A 52 -14.18 -9.72 12.59
CA GLY A 52 -14.27 -10.60 13.75
C GLY A 52 -13.41 -10.22 14.96
N VAL A 53 -12.77 -9.03 14.94
CA VAL A 53 -11.92 -8.56 16.05
C VAL A 53 -12.35 -7.18 16.52
N ASP A 54 -12.68 -7.07 17.80
CA ASP A 54 -13.06 -5.81 18.42
C ASP A 54 -11.84 -4.92 18.71
N GLY A 55 -12.04 -3.61 18.56
CA GLY A 55 -11.02 -2.62 18.93
C GLY A 55 -9.79 -2.55 18.01
N LEU A 56 -9.72 -3.34 16.94
CA LEU A 56 -8.56 -3.40 16.03
C LEU A 56 -8.88 -2.84 14.63
N ARG A 57 -7.96 -2.05 14.08
CA ARG A 57 -8.01 -1.51 12.71
C ARG A 57 -6.65 -1.59 12.02
N VAL A 58 -6.64 -1.62 10.69
CA VAL A 58 -5.43 -1.51 9.85
C VAL A 58 -5.57 -0.31 8.94
N ILE A 59 -4.65 0.65 8.96
CA ILE A 59 -4.74 1.90 8.20
C ILE A 59 -3.35 2.21 7.60
N ASP A 60 -3.03 1.55 6.48
CA ASP A 60 -1.79 1.74 5.72
C ASP A 60 -1.96 1.27 4.27
N GLY A 61 -0.86 1.14 3.49
CA GLY A 61 -0.92 0.69 2.10
C GLY A 61 -1.38 -0.77 1.91
N SER A 62 -1.40 -1.59 2.96
CA SER A 62 -1.82 -3.00 2.87
C SER A 62 -3.30 -3.15 2.55
N THR A 63 -4.10 -2.10 2.75
CA THR A 63 -5.55 -2.13 2.54
C THR A 63 -5.95 -1.85 1.09
N PHE A 64 -5.00 -1.45 0.24
CA PHE A 64 -5.27 -1.14 -1.17
C PHE A 64 -5.34 -2.41 -2.03
N LEU A 65 -6.29 -2.43 -2.97
CA LEU A 65 -6.32 -3.42 -4.06
C LEU A 65 -5.40 -3.00 -5.21
N ILE A 66 -5.32 -1.70 -5.48
CA ILE A 66 -4.52 -1.09 -6.54
C ILE A 66 -3.82 0.14 -5.95
N SER A 67 -2.55 0.36 -6.31
CA SER A 67 -1.80 1.54 -5.87
C SER A 67 -2.52 2.84 -6.26
N PRO A 68 -2.76 3.76 -5.32
CA PRO A 68 -3.37 5.04 -5.65
C PRO A 68 -2.36 6.00 -6.29
N GLY A 69 -2.60 6.36 -7.56
CA GLY A 69 -1.74 7.27 -8.32
C GLY A 69 -0.34 6.70 -8.60
N THR A 70 0.54 7.54 -9.16
CA THR A 70 1.92 7.14 -9.48
C THR A 70 2.77 6.94 -8.22
N ASN A 71 2.66 7.85 -7.25
CA ASN A 71 3.38 7.82 -5.97
C ASN A 71 2.37 7.81 -4.81
N PRO A 72 2.19 6.70 -4.09
CA PRO A 72 1.10 6.54 -3.14
C PRO A 72 1.33 7.24 -1.79
N GLN A 73 2.54 7.75 -1.53
CA GLN A 73 2.93 8.29 -0.22
C GLN A 73 1.95 9.36 0.31
N ALA A 74 1.60 10.35 -0.50
CA ALA A 74 0.69 11.42 -0.09
C ALA A 74 -0.71 10.87 0.26
N THR A 75 -1.19 9.90 -0.52
CA THR A 75 -2.47 9.22 -0.28
C THR A 75 -2.44 8.43 1.03
N VAL A 76 -1.35 7.71 1.32
CA VAL A 76 -1.20 6.96 2.58
C VAL A 76 -1.16 7.91 3.79
N MET A 77 -0.41 9.02 3.69
CA MET A 77 -0.38 10.04 4.74
C MET A 77 -1.77 10.65 4.98
N MET A 78 -2.48 10.97 3.90
CA MET A 78 -3.85 11.50 3.97
C MET A 78 -4.78 10.48 4.61
N LEU A 79 -4.72 9.20 4.21
CA LEU A 79 -5.54 8.12 4.75
C LEU A 79 -5.41 8.00 6.28
N GLY A 80 -4.17 8.05 6.79
CA GLY A 80 -3.88 8.02 8.22
C GLY A 80 -4.61 9.15 8.97
N ARG A 81 -4.47 10.40 8.50
CA ARG A 81 -5.18 11.54 9.09
C ARG A 81 -6.69 11.41 8.95
N TYR A 82 -7.18 11.05 7.77
CA TYR A 82 -8.61 10.94 7.48
C TYR A 82 -9.31 9.95 8.42
N MET A 83 -8.72 8.76 8.61
CA MET A 83 -9.28 7.75 9.50
C MET A 83 -9.14 8.14 10.97
N GLY A 84 -8.02 8.77 11.37
CA GLY A 84 -7.87 9.31 12.72
C GLY A 84 -8.98 10.32 13.07
N VAL A 85 -9.28 11.24 12.16
CA VAL A 85 -10.39 12.20 12.31
C VAL A 85 -11.75 11.50 12.35
N LYS A 86 -12.01 10.51 11.49
CA LYS A 86 -13.26 9.73 11.54
C LYS A 86 -13.44 9.03 12.89
N ILE A 87 -12.37 8.47 13.46
CA ILE A 87 -12.41 7.81 14.77
C ILE A 87 -12.71 8.83 15.88
N LEU A 88 -12.06 9.99 15.87
CA LEU A 88 -12.34 11.06 16.85
C LEU A 88 -13.79 11.54 16.76
N ARG A 89 -14.30 11.80 15.55
CA ARG A 89 -15.68 12.23 15.33
C ARG A 89 -16.70 11.19 15.81
N ALA A 90 -16.41 9.91 15.63
CA ALA A 90 -17.26 8.82 16.11
C ALA A 90 -17.29 8.72 17.65
N ARG A 91 -16.20 9.10 18.33
CA ARG A 91 -16.09 9.02 19.80
C ARG A 91 -16.55 10.28 20.52
N LEU A 92 -16.22 11.46 19.98
CA LEU A 92 -16.36 12.76 20.64
C LEU A 92 -17.44 13.65 19.99
N GLY A 93 -18.06 13.19 18.90
CA GLY A 93 -18.93 14.03 18.07
C GLY A 93 -18.15 15.04 17.21
N ARG A 94 -18.86 15.81 16.38
CA ARG A 94 -18.22 16.78 15.46
C ARG A 94 -17.50 17.91 16.20
N ALA A 95 -18.04 18.39 17.32
CA ALA A 95 -17.48 19.49 18.09
C ALA A 95 -16.19 19.11 18.85
N GLY A 96 -16.07 17.85 19.30
CA GLY A 96 -14.91 17.37 20.06
C GLY A 96 -13.73 16.89 19.21
N ALA A 97 -13.87 16.82 17.89
CA ALA A 97 -12.81 16.30 17.02
C ALA A 97 -11.68 17.31 16.73
N GLY A 98 -11.86 18.60 17.05
CA GLY A 98 -10.81 19.62 16.88
C GLY A 98 -10.38 19.87 15.42
N VAL A 99 -11.20 19.44 14.45
CA VAL A 99 -11.00 19.57 12.99
C VAL A 99 -12.29 19.74 12.22
#